data_AF-A0A3C1MZ64-F1
#
_entry.id   AF-A0A3C1MZ64-F1
#
_cell.length_a   1.000
_cell.length_b   1.000
_cell.length_c   1.000
_cell.angle_alpha   90.00
_cell.angle_beta   90.00
_cell.angle_gamma   90.00
#
_symmetry.space_group_name_H-M   'P 1'
#
loop_
_entity.id
_entity.type
_entity.pdbx_description
1 polymer ?
#
loop_
_entity_poly.entity_id
_entity_poly.type
_entity_poly.pdbx_seq_one_letter_code
_entity_poly.pdbx_strand_id
1 'polypeptide(L)' 'MKNILGVHSTPKSHWVGDGFPVRSLFTYQSHGKQASPFLLLDYAGPAE' A
#
# COMPACT_ATOMS: atom_id res chain seq x y z
N MET A 1 -6.28 23.55 -6.92
CA MET A 1 -5.36 22.56 -6.32
C MET A 1 -6.17 21.64 -5.40
N LYS A 2 -5.81 20.36 -5.27
CA LYS A 2 -6.48 19.44 -4.34
C LYS A 2 -5.80 19.48 -2.97
N ASN A 3 -6.57 19.23 -1.90
CA ASN A 3 -6.05 19.19 -0.52
C ASN A 3 -5.59 17.77 -0.15
N ILE A 4 -4.55 17.67 0.67
CA ILE A 4 -4.10 16.41 1.27
C ILE A 4 -4.91 16.18 2.55
N LEU A 5 -5.68 15.09 2.61
CA LEU A 5 -6.55 14.78 3.75
C LEU A 5 -5.84 13.97 4.85
N GLY A 6 -4.74 13.29 4.51
CA GLY A 6 -3.97 12.46 5.43
C GLY A 6 -2.69 11.93 4.79
N VAL A 7 -1.71 11.57 5.62
CA VAL A 7 -0.47 10.90 5.24
C VAL A 7 -0.29 9.69 6.16
N HIS A 8 -0.09 8.52 5.57
CA HIS A 8 0.00 7.26 6.30
C HIS A 8 1.41 6.67 6.15
N SER A 9 1.99 6.22 7.26
CA SER A 9 3.30 5.57 7.26
C SER A 9 3.22 4.19 6.58
N THR A 10 4.31 3.79 5.93
CA THR A 10 4.36 2.50 5.25
C THR A 10 4.50 1.36 6.27
N PRO A 11 3.70 0.29 6.16
CA PRO A 11 3.86 -0.88 7.00
C PRO A 11 5.13 -1.65 6.64
N LYS A 12 5.51 -2.59 7.51
CA LYS A 12 6.67 -3.46 7.31
C LYS A 12 6.52 -4.28 6.01
N SER A 13 7.66 -4.61 5.42
CA SER A 13 7.69 -5.50 4.25
C SER A 13 7.19 -6.89 4.62
N HIS A 14 6.50 -7.54 3.68
CA HIS A 14 6.11 -8.94 3.76
C HIS A 14 6.29 -9.59 2.38
N TRP A 15 6.21 -10.92 2.33
CA TRP A 15 6.36 -11.68 1.10
C TRP A 15 5.02 -11.99 0.46
N VAL A 16 4.92 -11.81 -0.85
CA VAL A 16 3.88 -12.40 -1.70
C VAL A 16 4.52 -13.54 -2.49
N GLY A 17 4.15 -14.77 -2.13
CA GLY A 17 4.85 -15.96 -2.62
C GLY A 17 6.31 -15.97 -2.16
N ASP A 18 7.21 -16.35 -3.07
CA ASP A 18 8.66 -16.45 -2.86
C ASP A 18 9.49 -15.45 -3.71
N GLY A 19 8.83 -14.62 -4.52
CA GLY A 19 9.49 -13.71 -5.47
C GLY A 19 9.32 -12.21 -5.19
N PHE A 20 8.41 -11.82 -4.29
CA PHE A 20 8.04 -10.42 -4.11
C PHE A 20 8.05 -9.99 -2.63
N PRO A 21 9.15 -9.38 -2.15
CA PRO A 21 9.16 -8.65 -0.88
C PRO A 21 8.51 -7.28 -1.09
N VAL A 22 7.27 -7.12 -0.63
CA VAL A 22 6.44 -5.92 -0.87
C VAL A 22 6.03 -5.21 0.40
N ARG A 23 5.64 -3.94 0.26
CA ARG A 23 4.96 -3.15 1.29
C ARG A 23 3.57 -2.77 0.80
N SER A 24 2.51 -3.19 1.51
CA SER A 24 1.14 -2.76 1.20
C SER A 24 0.90 -1.33 1.64
N LEU A 25 0.90 -0.40 0.68
CA LEU A 25 0.68 1.03 0.95
C LEU A 25 -0.76 1.34 1.32
N PHE A 26 -1.72 0.59 0.74
CA PHE A 26 -3.09 0.55 1.21
C PHE A 26 -3.76 -0.78 0.85
N THR A 27 -4.85 -1.07 1.56
CA THR A 27 -5.77 -2.16 1.26
C THR A 27 -7.22 -1.69 1.46
N TYR A 28 -8.18 -2.41 0.90
CA TYR A 28 -9.60 -2.11 1.04
C TYR A 28 -10.07 -2.17 2.50
N GLN A 29 -9.43 -2.95 3.37
CA GLN A 29 -9.73 -3.02 4.80
C GLN A 29 -9.28 -1.78 5.58
N SER A 30 -8.20 -1.11 5.13
CA SER A 30 -7.63 0.04 5.83
C SER A 30 -8.15 1.38 5.31
N HIS A 31 -8.12 1.59 3.99
CA HIS A 31 -8.42 2.89 3.35
C HIS A 31 -9.50 2.79 2.25
N GLY A 32 -10.21 1.66 2.14
CA GLY A 32 -11.07 1.35 0.99
C GLY A 32 -12.12 2.41 0.63
N LYS A 33 -12.71 3.11 1.61
CA LYS A 33 -13.69 4.19 1.31
C LYS A 33 -13.04 5.41 0.66
N GLN A 34 -11.83 5.78 1.10
CA GLN A 34 -11.11 6.95 0.60
C GLN A 34 -10.35 6.66 -0.71
N ALA A 35 -9.99 5.39 -0.92
CA ALA A 35 -9.24 4.92 -2.09
C ALA A 35 -10.13 4.30 -3.19
N SER A 36 -11.46 4.26 -3.03
CA SER A 36 -12.35 3.71 -4.07
C SER A 36 -12.14 4.41 -5.42
N PRO A 37 -12.05 3.68 -6.55
CA PRO A 37 -12.34 2.26 -6.73
C PRO A 37 -11.12 1.32 -6.56
N PHE A 38 -10.01 1.80 -6.02
CA PHE A 38 -8.79 1.01 -5.86
C PHE A 38 -8.87 0.09 -4.63
N LEU A 39 -8.42 -1.16 -4.79
CA LEU A 39 -8.52 -2.18 -3.73
C LEU A 39 -7.23 -2.37 -2.95
N LEU A 40 -6.07 -2.27 -3.61
CA LEU A 40 -4.76 -2.52 -3.00
C LEU A 40 -3.67 -1.84 -3.83
N LEU A 41 -2.58 -1.47 -3.16
CA LEU A 41 -1.30 -1.13 -3.79
C LEU A 41 -0.15 -1.72 -2.99
N ASP A 42 0.56 -2.66 -3.60
CA ASP A 42 1.81 -3.21 -3.10
C ASP A 42 2.99 -2.58 -3.82
N TYR A 43 3.96 -2.09 -3.04
CA TYR A 43 5.21 -1.57 -3.55
C TYR A 43 6.32 -2.61 -3.36
N ALA A 44 6.74 -3.23 -4.47
CA ALA A 44 7.95 -4.06 -4.55
C ALA A 44 9.17 -3.15 -4.69
N GLY A 45 9.69 -2.67 -3.56
CA GLY A 45 10.94 -1.90 -3.54
C GLY A 45 12.16 -2.80 -3.79
N PRO A 46 13.34 -2.21 -4.01
CA PRO A 46 14.58 -2.98 -4.03
C PRO A 46 14.70 -3.82 -2.76
N ALA A 47 14.71 -5.13 -2.94
CA ALA A 47 15.27 -6.07 -2.01
C ALA A 47 16.63 -6.49 -2.57
N GLU A 48 17.56 -6.83 -1.68
CA GLU A 48 18.96 -7.14 -2.02
C GLU A 48 19.15 -7.97 -3.29
#